data_AF-A0A356CK01-F1
#
_entry.id   AF-A0A356CK01-F1
#
_cell.length_a   1.000
_cell.length_b   1.000
_cell.length_c   1.000
_cell.angle_alpha   90.00
_cell.angle_beta   90.00
_cell.angle_gamma   90.00
#
_symmetry.space_group_name_H-M   'P 1'
#
loop_
_entity.id
_entity.type
_entity.pdbx_description
1 polymer ?
#
loop_
_entity_poly.entity_id
_entity_poly.type
_entity_poly.pdbx_seq_one_letter_code
_entity_poly.pdbx_strand_id
1 'polypeptide(L)'
;WLVQNHLLMSTVSQREDISDPEVIHKFASHVGDTMHLDYLYVLTVGDINATNPNLWTEWKGSLMHNLYLETRRALRRGLGTSVDKSRWSANAKNAIIERLSEICPDTANVQAIWGDLGDEFFLRETVEDIARYTQAIINDRADRDSKDPKAKPIVLLRNIGIEVPIATQIFVHAKQRNNILAITAAVLDKLNLNIQDARLHTNSTGDSFDVFYVLDSHGDPINENSRLSRSIAKALLKAIVSPETVDFNVTRRTPRQLKSFKHKTIATFSTDVETNTNMLEILTPDRPGLLARIANIFFRFNLRLLTAKISTLGERVEDIFYLTDANHCPIYDQELCSQVTAAICQELDTCND
;
A
#
# COMPACT_ATOMS: atom_id res chain seq x y z
N TRP A 1 25.92 18.18 -8.78
CA TRP A 1 24.51 17.73 -8.87
C TRP A 1 24.32 16.36 -8.23
N LEU A 2 24.98 15.29 -8.67
CA LEU A 2 24.79 13.94 -8.12
C LEU A 2 24.99 13.85 -6.60
N VAL A 3 26.09 14.41 -6.07
CA VAL A 3 26.35 14.45 -4.62
C VAL A 3 25.23 15.17 -3.85
N GLN A 4 24.67 16.24 -4.40
CA GLN A 4 23.58 16.97 -3.75
C GLN A 4 22.28 16.15 -3.73
N ASN A 5 22.06 15.30 -4.73
CA ASN A 5 20.81 14.57 -4.95
C ASN A 5 20.93 13.06 -4.66
N HIS A 6 22.02 12.58 -4.08
CA HIS A 6 22.32 11.15 -3.95
C HIS A 6 21.23 10.35 -3.20
N LEU A 7 20.52 11.00 -2.27
CA LEU A 7 19.38 10.39 -1.55
C LEU A 7 18.05 10.50 -2.29
N LEU A 8 17.92 11.42 -3.25
CA LEU A 8 16.64 11.76 -3.88
C LEU A 8 15.92 10.51 -4.42
N MET A 9 16.62 9.68 -5.18
CA MET A 9 16.02 8.50 -5.79
C MET A 9 15.58 7.46 -4.76
N SER A 10 16.40 7.22 -3.73
CA SER A 10 16.05 6.32 -2.63
C SER A 10 14.84 6.84 -1.86
N THR A 11 14.82 8.14 -1.56
CA THR A 11 13.71 8.80 -0.85
C THR A 11 12.43 8.70 -1.66
N VAL A 12 12.41 9.15 -2.91
CA VAL A 12 11.19 9.16 -3.75
C VAL A 12 10.67 7.75 -3.98
N SER A 13 11.54 6.80 -4.32
CA SER A 13 11.10 5.41 -4.60
C SER A 13 10.49 4.69 -3.40
N GLN A 14 10.93 5.01 -2.18
CA GLN A 14 10.49 4.32 -0.97
C GLN A 14 9.39 5.07 -0.22
N ARG A 15 9.34 6.40 -0.34
CA ARG A 15 8.44 7.25 0.44
C ARG A 15 7.22 7.75 -0.32
N GLU A 16 7.33 7.93 -1.63
CA GLU A 16 6.26 8.47 -2.47
C GLU A 16 5.56 7.35 -3.27
N ASP A 17 4.35 7.64 -3.78
CA ASP A 17 3.65 6.73 -4.68
C ASP A 17 4.15 6.88 -6.10
N ILE A 18 5.15 6.06 -6.47
CA ILE A 18 5.74 6.03 -7.82
C ILE A 18 4.78 5.56 -8.92
N SER A 19 3.55 5.17 -8.58
CA SER A 19 2.49 4.89 -9.56
C SER A 19 1.78 6.18 -10.01
N ASP A 20 1.87 7.26 -9.22
CA ASP A 20 1.27 8.55 -9.55
C ASP A 20 2.09 9.26 -10.66
N PRO A 21 1.49 9.58 -11.81
CA PRO A 21 2.15 10.34 -12.87
C PRO A 21 2.71 11.70 -12.42
N GLU A 22 2.13 12.34 -11.41
CA GLU A 22 2.61 13.62 -10.89
C GLU A 22 3.93 13.48 -10.12
N VAL A 23 4.06 12.43 -9.29
CA VAL A 23 5.32 12.07 -8.61
C VAL A 23 6.41 11.82 -9.63
N ILE A 24 6.11 11.02 -10.67
CA ILE A 24 7.03 10.76 -11.78
C ILE A 24 7.42 12.06 -12.51
N HIS A 25 6.44 12.93 -12.80
CA HIS A 25 6.68 14.19 -13.49
C HIS A 25 7.57 15.15 -12.68
N LYS A 26 7.33 15.27 -11.38
CA LYS A 26 8.13 16.09 -10.46
C LYS A 26 9.56 15.60 -10.36
N PHE A 27 9.75 14.29 -10.15
CA PHE A 27 11.07 13.69 -10.13
C PHE A 27 11.78 13.87 -11.47
N ALA A 28 11.10 13.63 -12.59
CA ALA A 28 11.65 13.85 -13.92
C ALA A 28 12.05 15.30 -14.17
N SER A 29 11.24 16.26 -13.73
CA SER A 29 11.51 17.70 -13.84
C SER A 29 12.72 18.13 -13.03
N HIS A 30 12.89 17.55 -11.84
CA HIS A 30 14.06 17.80 -11.00
C HIS A 30 15.34 17.17 -11.57
N VAL A 31 15.25 15.95 -12.11
CA VAL A 31 16.38 15.23 -12.73
C VAL A 31 16.79 15.88 -14.06
N GLY A 32 15.83 16.39 -14.83
CA GLY A 32 16.04 17.19 -16.03
C GLY A 32 16.35 16.37 -17.30
N ASP A 33 17.31 15.45 -17.24
CA ASP A 33 17.72 14.66 -18.42
C ASP A 33 18.11 13.20 -18.10
N THR A 34 18.24 12.40 -19.17
CA THR A 34 18.52 10.96 -19.05
C THR A 34 19.92 10.67 -18.50
N MET A 35 20.91 11.53 -18.73
CA MET A 35 22.27 11.32 -18.21
C MET A 35 22.31 11.47 -16.70
N HIS A 36 21.65 12.51 -16.16
CA HIS A 36 21.50 12.67 -14.71
C HIS A 36 20.71 11.50 -14.09
N LEU A 37 19.66 11.02 -14.75
CA LEU A 37 18.87 9.88 -14.30
C LEU A 37 19.71 8.60 -14.21
N ASP A 38 20.46 8.28 -15.27
CA ASP A 38 21.28 7.07 -15.34
C ASP A 38 22.36 7.07 -14.25
N TYR A 39 23.06 8.20 -14.07
CA TYR A 39 24.09 8.30 -13.04
C TYR A 39 23.51 8.30 -11.62
N LEU A 40 22.35 8.94 -11.39
CA LEU A 40 21.70 8.91 -10.09
C LEU A 40 21.31 7.49 -9.71
N TYR A 41 20.72 6.72 -10.65
CA TYR A 41 20.34 5.34 -10.42
C TYR A 41 21.55 4.47 -10.04
N VAL A 42 22.63 4.51 -10.83
CA VAL A 42 23.83 3.71 -10.56
C VAL A 42 24.48 4.09 -9.24
N LEU A 43 24.56 5.41 -8.94
CA LEU A 43 25.09 5.90 -7.67
C LEU A 43 24.28 5.38 -6.49
N THR A 44 22.95 5.51 -6.54
CA THR A 44 22.07 5.08 -5.44
C THR A 44 22.15 3.57 -5.22
N VAL A 45 22.19 2.76 -6.28
CA VAL A 45 22.39 1.30 -6.17
C VAL A 45 23.75 0.97 -5.54
N GLY A 46 24.81 1.66 -5.95
CA GLY A 46 26.14 1.50 -5.37
C GLY A 46 26.19 1.86 -3.89
N ASP A 47 25.57 2.98 -3.51
CA ASP A 47 25.54 3.50 -2.14
C ASP A 47 24.78 2.58 -1.18
N ILE A 48 23.57 2.12 -1.56
CA ILE A 48 22.78 1.21 -0.72
C ILE A 48 23.50 -0.12 -0.52
N ASN A 49 24.08 -0.69 -1.58
CA ASN A 49 24.83 -1.95 -1.48
C ASN A 49 26.12 -1.82 -0.67
N ALA A 50 26.78 -0.66 -0.72
CA ALA A 50 28.02 -0.41 0.02
C ALA A 50 27.79 -0.13 1.52
N THR A 51 26.65 0.44 1.90
CA THR A 51 26.37 0.84 3.29
C THR A 51 25.91 -0.32 4.16
N ASN A 52 24.97 -1.15 3.68
CA ASN A 52 24.54 -2.35 4.37
C ASN A 52 23.86 -3.34 3.39
N PRO A 53 24.43 -4.54 3.19
CA PRO A 53 23.90 -5.53 2.25
C PRO A 53 22.44 -5.94 2.51
N ASN A 54 21.99 -5.85 3.76
CA ASN A 54 20.63 -6.23 4.15
C ASN A 54 19.59 -5.12 3.87
N LEU A 55 20.01 -3.92 3.45
CA LEU A 55 19.08 -2.84 3.09
C LEU A 55 18.49 -3.01 1.71
N TRP A 56 19.22 -3.68 0.80
CA TRP A 56 18.77 -3.95 -0.55
C TRP A 56 17.93 -5.22 -0.57
N THR A 57 16.66 -5.09 -0.93
CA THR A 57 15.73 -6.21 -1.16
C THR A 57 15.23 -6.17 -2.60
N GLU A 58 14.78 -7.30 -3.13
CA GLU A 58 14.17 -7.36 -4.47
C GLU A 58 12.97 -6.40 -4.59
N TRP A 59 12.19 -6.27 -3.51
CA TRP A 59 11.13 -5.26 -3.42
C TRP A 59 11.65 -3.83 -3.62
N LYS A 60 12.64 -3.38 -2.83
CA LYS A 60 13.19 -2.02 -2.95
C LYS A 60 13.87 -1.78 -4.29
N GLY A 61 14.59 -2.79 -4.80
CA GLY A 61 15.18 -2.75 -6.13
C GLY A 61 14.14 -2.56 -7.23
N SER A 62 12.99 -3.25 -7.12
CA SER A 62 11.88 -3.10 -8.06
C SER A 62 11.27 -1.70 -8.04
N LEU A 63 11.11 -1.08 -6.86
CA LEU A 63 10.58 0.28 -6.72
C LEU A 63 11.50 1.30 -7.40
N MET A 64 12.81 1.22 -7.13
CA MET A 64 13.80 2.09 -7.78
C MET A 64 13.86 1.86 -9.30
N HIS A 65 13.82 0.60 -9.74
CA HIS A 65 13.82 0.28 -11.16
C HIS A 65 12.58 0.80 -11.88
N ASN A 66 11.40 0.69 -11.25
CA ASN A 66 10.16 1.21 -11.78
C ASN A 66 10.22 2.75 -11.91
N LEU A 67 10.62 3.45 -10.84
CA LEU A 67 10.82 4.91 -10.86
C LEU A 67 11.77 5.33 -12.01
N TYR A 68 12.88 4.62 -12.17
CA TYR A 68 13.82 4.85 -13.28
C TYR A 68 13.14 4.72 -14.65
N LEU A 69 12.42 3.62 -14.88
CA LEU A 69 11.78 3.34 -16.16
C LEU A 69 10.70 4.36 -16.51
N GLU A 70 9.81 4.69 -15.57
CA GLU A 70 8.74 5.66 -15.81
C GLU A 70 9.30 7.07 -16.02
N THR A 71 10.32 7.45 -15.25
CA THR A 71 10.98 8.75 -15.40
C THR A 71 11.67 8.86 -16.76
N ARG A 72 12.36 7.80 -17.20
CA ARG A 72 12.98 7.74 -18.52
C ARG A 72 11.95 7.86 -19.64
N ARG A 73 10.77 7.25 -19.48
CA ARG A 73 9.66 7.41 -20.45
C ARG A 73 9.11 8.84 -20.45
N ALA A 74 8.93 9.45 -19.29
CA ALA A 74 8.48 10.83 -19.15
C ALA A 74 9.45 11.81 -19.84
N LEU A 75 10.75 11.69 -19.56
CA LEU A 75 11.80 12.51 -20.18
C LEU A 75 11.82 12.37 -21.71
N ARG A 76 11.64 11.15 -22.24
CA ARG A 76 11.59 10.90 -23.70
C ARG A 76 10.35 11.48 -24.37
N ARG A 77 9.20 11.46 -23.69
CA ARG A 77 7.95 12.07 -24.18
C ARG A 77 8.01 13.60 -24.13
N GLY A 78 8.87 14.15 -23.26
CA GLY A 78 8.96 15.57 -22.97
C GLY A 78 8.05 15.96 -21.80
N LEU A 79 8.50 16.93 -21.00
CA LEU A 79 7.83 17.38 -19.77
C LEU A 79 6.78 18.49 -20.00
N GLY A 80 6.33 18.67 -21.24
CA GLY A 80 5.47 19.79 -21.63
C GLY A 80 4.02 19.70 -21.12
N THR A 81 3.56 18.54 -20.64
CA THR A 81 2.20 18.37 -20.07
C THR A 81 2.20 17.20 -19.10
N SER A 82 1.69 17.41 -17.87
CA SER A 82 1.39 16.30 -16.96
C SER A 82 0.33 15.39 -17.58
N VAL A 83 0.42 14.08 -17.33
CA VAL A 83 -0.58 13.13 -17.83
C VAL A 83 -1.89 13.39 -17.08
N ASP A 84 -2.95 13.73 -17.80
CA ASP A 84 -4.28 13.89 -17.21
C ASP A 84 -4.73 12.57 -16.56
N LYS A 85 -4.80 12.57 -15.22
CA LYS A 85 -5.22 11.42 -14.37
C LYS A 85 -6.55 10.83 -14.85
N SER A 86 -7.50 11.68 -15.22
CA SER A 86 -8.83 11.27 -15.68
C SER A 86 -8.75 10.50 -17.00
N ARG A 87 -7.93 10.98 -17.94
CA ARG A 87 -7.74 10.32 -19.23
C ARG A 87 -7.01 8.99 -19.07
N TRP A 88 -6.02 8.94 -18.20
CA TRP A 88 -5.31 7.70 -17.89
C TRP A 88 -6.27 6.67 -17.29
N SER A 89 -7.07 7.06 -16.29
CA SER A 89 -8.06 6.20 -15.64
C SER A 89 -9.09 5.69 -16.64
N ALA A 90 -9.59 6.54 -17.53
CA ALA A 90 -10.51 6.15 -18.59
C ALA A 90 -9.88 5.10 -19.54
N ASN A 91 -8.63 5.29 -19.95
CA ASN A 91 -7.92 4.33 -20.79
C ASN A 91 -7.70 2.99 -20.06
N ALA A 92 -7.33 3.02 -18.79
CA ALA A 92 -7.17 1.82 -17.97
C ALA A 92 -8.50 1.06 -17.84
N LYS A 93 -9.60 1.75 -17.51
CA LYS A 93 -10.95 1.18 -17.45
C LYS A 93 -11.33 0.49 -18.76
N ASN A 94 -11.10 1.14 -19.90
CA ASN A 94 -11.38 0.57 -21.21
C ASN A 94 -10.55 -0.70 -21.48
N ALA A 95 -9.25 -0.68 -21.19
CA ALA A 95 -8.38 -1.84 -21.36
C ALA A 95 -8.79 -3.02 -20.45
N ILE A 96 -9.23 -2.73 -19.23
CA ILE A 96 -9.76 -3.75 -18.31
C ILE A 96 -11.05 -4.36 -18.86
N ILE A 97 -11.98 -3.52 -19.34
CA ILE A 97 -13.24 -3.98 -19.94
C ILE A 97 -12.98 -4.85 -21.18
N GLU A 98 -12.08 -4.41 -22.06
CA GLU A 98 -11.69 -5.17 -23.24
C GLU A 98 -11.13 -6.55 -22.85
N ARG A 99 -10.22 -6.59 -21.87
CA ARG A 99 -9.65 -7.84 -21.37
C ARG A 99 -10.68 -8.76 -20.70
N LEU A 100 -11.65 -8.17 -19.98
CA LEU A 100 -12.71 -8.94 -19.35
C LEU A 100 -13.77 -9.42 -20.35
N SER A 101 -13.96 -8.73 -21.48
CA SER A 101 -14.96 -9.10 -22.49
C SER A 101 -14.72 -10.48 -23.10
N GLU A 102 -13.47 -10.94 -23.12
CA GLU A 102 -13.09 -12.29 -23.55
C GLU A 102 -13.60 -13.38 -22.59
N ILE A 103 -13.87 -13.03 -21.34
CA ILE A 103 -14.17 -13.95 -20.23
C ILE A 103 -15.61 -13.80 -19.74
N CYS A 104 -16.12 -12.56 -19.69
CA CYS A 104 -17.45 -12.19 -19.26
C CYS A 104 -18.08 -11.20 -20.26
N PRO A 105 -19.12 -11.60 -21.02
CA PRO A 105 -19.74 -10.73 -22.02
C PRO A 105 -20.50 -9.52 -21.44
N ASP A 106 -20.85 -9.54 -20.15
CA ASP A 106 -21.66 -8.51 -19.51
C ASP A 106 -20.78 -7.40 -18.89
N THR A 107 -20.44 -6.42 -19.73
CA THR A 107 -19.63 -5.26 -19.34
C THR A 107 -20.36 -4.29 -18.40
N ALA A 108 -21.70 -4.30 -18.37
CA ALA A 108 -22.48 -3.45 -17.46
C ALA A 108 -22.32 -3.90 -16.00
N ASN A 109 -22.19 -5.21 -15.77
CA ASN A 109 -21.95 -5.76 -14.44
C ASN A 109 -20.54 -5.40 -13.91
N VAL A 110 -19.55 -5.26 -14.80
CA VAL A 110 -18.17 -4.87 -14.45
C VAL A 110 -18.13 -3.47 -13.83
N GLN A 111 -18.74 -2.47 -14.49
CA GLN A 111 -18.77 -1.10 -13.97
C GLN A 111 -19.57 -1.01 -12.66
N ALA A 112 -20.65 -1.80 -12.52
CA ALA A 112 -21.41 -1.88 -11.27
C ALA A 112 -20.63 -2.49 -10.10
N ILE A 113 -19.62 -3.34 -10.36
CA ILE A 113 -18.71 -3.84 -9.31
C ILE A 113 -17.83 -2.71 -8.80
N TRP A 114 -17.27 -1.90 -9.70
CA TRP A 114 -16.40 -0.80 -9.33
C TRP A 114 -17.19 0.34 -8.68
N GLY A 115 -18.43 0.57 -9.10
CA GLY A 115 -19.26 1.65 -8.58
C GLY A 115 -18.58 3.00 -8.80
N ASP A 116 -18.34 3.73 -7.72
CA ASP A 116 -17.66 5.03 -7.69
C ASP A 116 -16.22 4.96 -7.17
N LEU A 117 -15.53 3.83 -7.36
CA LEU A 117 -14.09 3.75 -7.12
C LEU A 117 -13.38 4.90 -7.86
N GLY A 118 -12.67 5.73 -7.09
CA GLY A 118 -11.92 6.87 -7.61
C GLY A 118 -10.81 6.46 -8.58
N ASP A 119 -10.31 7.44 -9.33
CA ASP A 119 -9.28 7.22 -10.34
C ASP A 119 -7.97 6.63 -9.76
N GLU A 120 -7.70 6.88 -8.48
CA GLU A 120 -6.55 6.33 -7.75
C GLU A 120 -6.46 4.80 -7.78
N PHE A 121 -7.61 4.09 -7.74
CA PHE A 121 -7.60 2.62 -7.83
C PHE A 121 -7.05 2.16 -9.17
N PHE A 122 -7.46 2.84 -10.24
CA PHE A 122 -7.02 2.51 -11.59
C PHE A 122 -5.57 2.94 -11.80
N LEU A 123 -5.18 4.12 -11.32
CA LEU A 123 -3.82 4.67 -11.46
C LEU A 123 -2.76 3.78 -10.82
N ARG A 124 -3.07 3.21 -9.65
CA ARG A 124 -2.08 2.50 -8.84
C ARG A 124 -1.96 1.03 -9.22
N GLU A 125 -3.05 0.37 -9.60
CA GLU A 125 -3.06 -1.04 -9.91
C GLU A 125 -2.94 -1.34 -11.41
N THR A 126 -2.39 -2.50 -11.75
CA THR A 126 -2.23 -2.90 -13.16
C THR A 126 -3.57 -3.32 -13.75
N VAL A 127 -3.73 -3.13 -15.07
CA VAL A 127 -4.90 -3.62 -15.82
C VAL A 127 -5.13 -5.12 -15.62
N GLU A 128 -4.04 -5.90 -15.56
CA GLU A 128 -4.10 -7.34 -15.34
C GLU A 128 -4.62 -7.69 -13.95
N ASP A 129 -4.16 -6.98 -12.92
CA ASP A 129 -4.59 -7.21 -11.55
C ASP A 129 -6.04 -6.80 -11.34
N ILE A 130 -6.45 -5.62 -11.81
CA ILE A 130 -7.84 -5.17 -11.67
C ILE A 130 -8.79 -6.11 -12.42
N ALA A 131 -8.41 -6.59 -13.61
CA ALA A 131 -9.20 -7.59 -14.34
C ALA A 131 -9.36 -8.88 -13.51
N ARG A 132 -8.27 -9.40 -12.93
CA ARG A 132 -8.30 -10.59 -12.07
C ARG A 132 -9.17 -10.39 -10.82
N TYR A 133 -9.04 -9.26 -10.14
CA TYR A 133 -9.85 -8.92 -8.96
C TYR A 133 -11.34 -8.90 -9.32
N THR A 134 -11.66 -8.22 -10.41
CA THR A 134 -13.03 -8.10 -10.91
C THR A 134 -13.60 -9.45 -11.30
N GLN A 135 -12.82 -10.28 -11.99
CA GLN A 135 -13.22 -11.63 -12.37
C GLN A 135 -13.54 -12.50 -11.15
N ALA A 136 -12.73 -12.43 -10.09
CA ALA A 136 -13.00 -13.17 -8.86
C ALA A 136 -14.32 -12.72 -8.19
N ILE A 137 -14.62 -11.43 -8.21
CA ILE A 137 -15.89 -10.88 -7.71
C ILE A 137 -17.08 -11.34 -8.55
N ILE A 138 -16.94 -11.38 -9.89
CA ILE A 138 -17.97 -11.88 -10.80
C ILE A 138 -18.26 -13.36 -10.53
N ASN A 139 -17.21 -14.18 -10.41
CA ASN A 139 -17.35 -15.62 -10.18
C ASN A 139 -18.03 -15.91 -8.83
N ASP A 140 -17.71 -15.17 -7.76
CA ASP A 140 -18.41 -15.33 -6.47
C ASP A 140 -19.89 -14.90 -6.57
N ARG A 141 -20.23 -13.89 -7.38
CA ARG A 141 -21.64 -13.50 -7.62
C ARG A 141 -22.42 -14.56 -8.39
N ALA A 142 -21.79 -15.21 -9.37
CA ALA A 142 -22.42 -16.24 -10.21
C ALA A 142 -22.70 -17.55 -9.45
N ASP A 143 -21.85 -17.91 -8.49
CA ASP A 143 -22.01 -19.10 -7.64
C ASP A 143 -23.11 -18.94 -6.56
N ARG A 144 -23.63 -17.71 -6.36
CA ARG A 144 -24.68 -17.42 -5.39
C ARG A 144 -26.07 -17.63 -5.97
N ASP A 145 -26.51 -18.87 -5.96
CA ASP A 145 -27.92 -19.22 -6.10
C ASP A 145 -28.63 -19.06 -4.74
N SER A 146 -29.16 -17.86 -4.46
CA SER A 146 -30.17 -17.56 -3.42
C SER A 146 -29.82 -17.73 -1.91
N LYS A 147 -30.10 -16.67 -1.12
CA LYS A 147 -30.44 -16.66 0.34
C LYS A 147 -29.42 -16.35 1.45
N ASP A 148 -28.11 -16.18 1.20
CA ASP A 148 -27.21 -15.71 2.30
C ASP A 148 -27.00 -14.18 2.27
N PRO A 149 -27.56 -13.40 3.23
CA PRO A 149 -27.53 -11.94 3.22
C PRO A 149 -26.15 -11.33 3.48
N LYS A 150 -25.11 -12.12 3.83
CA LYS A 150 -23.74 -11.62 3.98
C LYS A 150 -22.86 -12.10 2.83
N ALA A 151 -22.40 -11.16 2.00
CA ALA A 151 -21.36 -11.45 1.02
C ALA A 151 -20.11 -12.00 1.72
N LYS A 152 -19.58 -13.09 1.17
CA LYS A 152 -18.36 -13.74 1.63
C LYS A 152 -17.20 -12.86 1.17
N PRO A 153 -16.22 -12.56 2.04
CA PRO A 153 -15.04 -11.85 1.61
C PRO A 153 -14.26 -12.69 0.58
N ILE A 154 -13.56 -12.03 -0.31
CA ILE A 154 -12.68 -12.63 -1.31
C ILE A 154 -11.25 -12.28 -0.94
N VAL A 155 -10.39 -13.30 -0.92
CA VAL A 155 -8.96 -13.13 -0.67
C VAL A 155 -8.19 -13.85 -1.77
N LEU A 156 -7.38 -13.11 -2.52
CA LEU A 156 -6.51 -13.64 -3.57
C LEU A 156 -5.06 -13.40 -3.21
N LEU A 157 -4.20 -14.38 -3.47
CA LEU A 157 -2.76 -14.27 -3.28
C LEU A 157 -2.06 -14.54 -4.61
N ARG A 158 -1.00 -13.78 -4.90
CA ARG A 158 -0.13 -13.98 -6.06
C ARG A 158 1.24 -13.38 -5.79
N ASN A 159 2.29 -14.04 -6.25
CA ASN A 159 3.61 -13.45 -6.31
C ASN A 159 3.73 -12.55 -7.54
N ILE A 160 4.19 -11.33 -7.29
CA ILE A 160 4.49 -10.35 -8.33
C ILE A 160 5.98 -10.40 -8.66
N GLY A 161 6.34 -9.98 -9.88
CA GLY A 161 7.68 -10.11 -10.45
C GLY A 161 7.63 -10.84 -11.79
N ILE A 162 8.53 -10.49 -12.71
CA ILE A 162 8.57 -11.08 -14.06
C ILE A 162 9.42 -12.35 -14.05
N GLU A 163 10.71 -12.21 -13.73
CA GLU A 163 11.67 -13.34 -13.71
C GLU A 163 11.89 -13.86 -12.29
N VAL A 164 11.89 -12.95 -11.32
CA VAL A 164 12.08 -13.25 -9.89
C VAL A 164 10.91 -12.67 -9.12
N PRO A 165 10.25 -13.47 -8.26
CA PRO A 165 9.26 -12.97 -7.32
C PRO A 165 9.85 -11.86 -6.44
N ILE A 166 9.20 -10.70 -6.40
CA ILE A 166 9.65 -9.53 -5.61
C ILE A 166 8.84 -9.35 -4.33
N ALA A 167 7.57 -9.74 -4.32
CA ALA A 167 6.68 -9.74 -3.16
C ALA A 167 5.46 -10.64 -3.39
N THR A 168 4.74 -10.97 -2.32
CA THR A 168 3.40 -11.57 -2.43
C THR A 168 2.35 -10.47 -2.30
N GLN A 169 1.56 -10.32 -3.35
CA GLN A 169 0.39 -9.45 -3.37
C GLN A 169 -0.82 -10.22 -2.81
N ILE A 170 -1.53 -9.60 -1.87
CA ILE A 170 -2.74 -10.11 -1.24
C ILE A 170 -3.86 -9.11 -1.51
N PHE A 171 -4.83 -9.50 -2.32
CA PHE A 171 -6.05 -8.73 -2.54
C PHE A 171 -7.14 -9.18 -1.58
N VAL A 172 -7.81 -8.23 -0.95
CA VAL A 172 -8.93 -8.44 -0.02
C VAL A 172 -10.12 -7.60 -0.49
N HIS A 173 -11.23 -8.26 -0.77
CA HIS A 173 -12.51 -7.61 -1.03
C HIS A 173 -13.54 -8.07 -0.01
N ALA A 174 -14.16 -7.12 0.67
CA ALA A 174 -15.28 -7.39 1.56
C ALA A 174 -16.34 -6.29 1.44
N LYS A 175 -17.61 -6.70 1.45
CA LYS A 175 -18.75 -5.80 1.33
C LYS A 175 -19.23 -5.29 2.67
N GLN A 176 -19.41 -3.97 2.79
CA GLN A 176 -20.00 -3.30 3.96
C GLN A 176 -19.34 -3.73 5.27
N ARG A 177 -18.00 -3.84 5.27
CA ARG A 177 -17.22 -4.17 6.46
C ARG A 177 -16.22 -3.08 6.74
N ASN A 178 -16.17 -2.70 8.00
CA ASN A 178 -15.28 -1.65 8.48
C ASN A 178 -13.98 -2.23 9.03
N ASN A 179 -12.96 -1.39 9.09
CA ASN A 179 -11.69 -1.69 9.76
C ASN A 179 -10.91 -2.90 9.19
N ILE A 180 -11.04 -3.14 7.89
CA ILE A 180 -10.41 -4.27 7.19
C ILE A 180 -8.89 -4.18 7.24
N LEU A 181 -8.34 -2.97 7.15
CA LEU A 181 -6.92 -2.72 7.32
C LEU A 181 -6.41 -3.25 8.66
N ALA A 182 -7.02 -2.86 9.78
CA ALA A 182 -6.54 -3.29 11.10
C ALA A 182 -6.66 -4.81 11.26
N ILE A 183 -7.75 -5.40 10.78
CA ILE A 183 -7.97 -6.85 10.80
C ILE A 183 -6.88 -7.57 9.99
N THR A 184 -6.65 -7.11 8.77
CA THR A 184 -5.67 -7.71 7.85
C THR A 184 -4.26 -7.57 8.39
N ALA A 185 -3.88 -6.38 8.86
CA ALA A 185 -2.60 -6.13 9.51
C ALA A 185 -2.38 -7.03 10.73
N ALA A 186 -3.38 -7.20 11.59
CA ALA A 186 -3.28 -8.06 12.77
C ALA A 186 -3.12 -9.55 12.41
N VAL A 187 -3.81 -10.02 11.36
CA VAL A 187 -3.70 -11.40 10.88
C VAL A 187 -2.33 -11.66 10.25
N LEU A 188 -1.87 -10.76 9.39
CA LEU A 188 -0.58 -10.88 8.69
C LEU A 188 0.59 -10.84 9.69
N ASP A 189 0.54 -9.94 10.67
CA ASP A 189 1.56 -9.84 11.72
C ASP A 189 1.63 -11.13 12.58
N LYS A 190 0.47 -11.69 12.97
CA LYS A 190 0.41 -13.00 13.68
C LYS A 190 1.08 -14.12 12.88
N LEU A 191 1.03 -14.05 11.55
CA LEU A 191 1.62 -15.02 10.65
C LEU A 191 3.10 -14.75 10.31
N ASN A 192 3.76 -13.78 10.98
CA ASN A 192 5.14 -13.35 10.68
C ASN A 192 5.30 -12.73 9.27
N LEU A 193 4.30 -12.02 8.78
CA LEU A 193 4.38 -11.37 7.48
C LEU A 193 4.57 -9.88 7.65
N ASN A 194 5.55 -9.35 6.93
CA ASN A 194 5.88 -7.94 6.92
C ASN A 194 5.17 -7.29 5.73
N ILE A 195 4.23 -6.39 6.01
CA ILE A 195 3.62 -5.54 4.99
C ILE A 195 4.67 -4.52 4.55
N GLN A 196 4.87 -4.37 3.25
CA GLN A 196 5.77 -3.39 2.63
C GLN A 196 4.99 -2.20 2.07
N ASP A 197 3.84 -2.48 1.47
CA ASP A 197 2.95 -1.49 0.86
C ASP A 197 1.51 -1.95 1.02
N ALA A 198 0.61 -1.01 1.27
CA ALA A 198 -0.83 -1.27 1.36
C ALA A 198 -1.58 -0.17 0.60
N ARG A 199 -2.47 -0.58 -0.29
CA ARG A 199 -3.26 0.32 -1.14
C ARG A 199 -4.72 -0.01 -0.91
N LEU A 200 -5.45 0.95 -0.37
CA LEU A 200 -6.79 0.72 0.14
C LEU A 200 -7.77 1.58 -0.62
N HIS A 201 -8.82 0.94 -1.09
CA HIS A 201 -9.85 1.62 -1.86
C HIS A 201 -11.20 1.16 -1.34
N THR A 202 -12.09 2.12 -1.08
CA THR A 202 -13.44 1.83 -0.61
C THR A 202 -14.40 2.68 -1.43
N ASN A 203 -15.44 2.05 -1.95
CA ASN A 203 -16.48 2.74 -2.70
C ASN A 203 -17.56 3.31 -1.75
N SER A 204 -18.49 4.13 -2.24
CA SER A 204 -19.56 4.72 -1.40
C SER A 204 -20.49 3.70 -0.77
N THR A 205 -20.60 2.51 -1.34
CA THR A 205 -21.41 1.41 -0.77
C THR A 205 -20.74 0.72 0.41
N GLY A 206 -19.47 1.04 0.70
CA GLY A 206 -18.68 0.43 1.77
C GLY A 206 -18.01 -0.88 1.36
N ASP A 207 -17.89 -1.16 0.06
CA ASP A 207 -17.13 -2.30 -0.45
C ASP A 207 -15.65 -1.91 -0.56
N SER A 208 -14.80 -2.78 -0.01
CA SER A 208 -13.34 -2.62 0.03
C SER A 208 -12.64 -3.32 -1.12
N PHE A 209 -11.54 -2.74 -1.58
CA PHE A 209 -10.65 -3.23 -2.62
C PHE A 209 -9.22 -2.97 -2.14
N ASP A 210 -8.81 -3.77 -1.16
CA ASP A 210 -7.56 -3.56 -0.44
C ASP A 210 -6.49 -4.49 -0.99
N VAL A 211 -5.32 -3.94 -1.32
CA VAL A 211 -4.17 -4.66 -1.87
C VAL A 211 -2.99 -4.48 -0.91
N PHE A 212 -2.42 -5.59 -0.46
CA PHE A 212 -1.24 -5.61 0.42
C PHE A 212 -0.09 -6.29 -0.28
N TYR A 213 1.10 -5.71 -0.22
CA TYR A 213 2.35 -6.33 -0.67
C TYR A 213 3.12 -6.77 0.56
N VAL A 214 3.35 -8.08 0.68
CA VAL A 214 3.95 -8.67 1.88
C VAL A 214 5.16 -9.52 1.54
N LEU A 215 6.06 -9.61 2.52
CA LEU A 215 7.20 -10.51 2.56
C LEU A 215 7.13 -11.34 3.84
N ASP A 216 7.79 -12.48 3.87
CA ASP A 216 7.97 -13.24 5.10
C ASP A 216 9.07 -12.62 6.00
N SER A 217 9.38 -13.29 7.12
CA SER A 217 10.42 -12.84 8.06
C SER A 217 11.83 -12.86 7.49
N HIS A 218 12.06 -13.53 6.37
CA HIS A 218 13.35 -13.55 5.66
C HIS A 218 13.45 -12.48 4.58
N GLY A 219 12.36 -11.75 4.31
CA GLY A 219 12.29 -10.78 3.23
C GLY A 219 11.96 -11.40 1.87
N ASP A 220 11.49 -12.66 1.87
CA ASP A 220 11.17 -13.40 0.66
C ASP A 220 9.66 -13.42 0.40
N PRO A 221 9.22 -13.53 -0.87
CA PRO A 221 7.83 -13.79 -1.20
C PRO A 221 7.38 -15.16 -0.71
N ILE A 222 6.10 -15.24 -0.33
CA ILE A 222 5.47 -16.48 0.11
C ILE A 222 5.34 -17.44 -1.08
N ASN A 223 5.68 -18.71 -0.87
CA ASN A 223 5.42 -19.73 -1.87
C ASN A 223 3.89 -19.95 -2.03
N GLU A 224 3.35 -19.69 -3.22
CA GLU A 224 1.91 -19.71 -3.52
C GLU A 224 1.23 -21.05 -3.19
N ASN A 225 1.93 -22.17 -3.38
CA ASN A 225 1.40 -23.53 -3.15
C ASN A 225 1.63 -24.07 -1.74
N SER A 226 2.21 -23.23 -0.86
CA SER A 226 2.52 -23.63 0.50
C SER A 226 1.28 -23.83 1.38
N ARG A 227 1.48 -24.51 2.52
CA ARG A 227 0.48 -24.53 3.61
C ARG A 227 0.23 -23.14 4.18
N LEU A 228 1.25 -22.27 4.14
CA LEU A 228 1.19 -20.91 4.63
C LEU A 228 0.22 -20.06 3.80
N SER A 229 0.32 -20.06 2.47
CA SER A 229 -0.62 -19.37 1.56
C SER A 229 -2.09 -19.72 1.84
N ARG A 230 -2.39 -21.02 1.96
CA ARG A 230 -3.74 -21.49 2.33
C ARG A 230 -4.15 -21.07 3.74
N SER A 231 -3.22 -21.05 4.68
CA SER A 231 -3.46 -20.59 6.04
C SER A 231 -3.76 -19.10 6.10
N ILE A 232 -3.06 -18.26 5.31
CA ILE A 232 -3.28 -16.82 5.21
C ILE A 232 -4.70 -16.56 4.69
N ALA A 233 -5.06 -17.13 3.55
CA ALA A 233 -6.39 -16.97 2.97
C ALA A 233 -7.48 -17.39 3.97
N LYS A 234 -7.33 -18.56 4.61
CA LYS A 234 -8.29 -19.05 5.61
C LYS A 234 -8.38 -18.14 6.83
N ALA A 235 -7.25 -17.66 7.34
CA ALA A 235 -7.20 -16.78 8.51
C ALA A 235 -7.85 -15.42 8.22
N LEU A 236 -7.55 -14.81 7.08
CA LEU A 236 -8.15 -13.55 6.64
C LEU A 236 -9.65 -13.71 6.43
N LEU A 237 -10.10 -14.73 5.70
CA LEU A 237 -11.53 -14.99 5.50
C LEU A 237 -12.27 -15.12 6.82
N LYS A 238 -11.72 -15.89 7.78
CA LYS A 238 -12.31 -16.06 9.12
C LYS A 238 -12.35 -14.73 9.88
N ALA A 239 -11.22 -14.01 9.92
CA ALA A 239 -11.09 -12.77 10.67
C ALA A 239 -11.99 -11.65 10.14
N ILE A 240 -12.15 -11.55 8.82
CA ILE A 240 -13.03 -10.56 8.20
C ILE A 240 -14.51 -10.91 8.46
N VAL A 241 -14.86 -12.21 8.53
CA VAL A 241 -16.24 -12.66 8.85
C VAL A 241 -16.59 -12.48 10.32
N SER A 242 -15.63 -12.67 11.22
CA SER A 242 -15.81 -12.56 12.67
C SER A 242 -14.77 -11.61 13.28
N PRO A 243 -14.90 -10.28 13.07
CA PRO A 243 -13.94 -9.29 13.56
C PRO A 243 -13.73 -9.33 15.07
N GLU A 244 -14.76 -9.67 15.83
CA GLU A 244 -14.73 -9.81 17.30
C GLU A 244 -13.74 -10.88 17.80
N THR A 245 -13.34 -11.81 16.93
CA THR A 245 -12.37 -12.86 17.27
C THR A 245 -10.91 -12.42 17.04
N VAL A 246 -10.71 -11.24 16.46
CA VAL A 246 -9.38 -10.72 16.14
C VAL A 246 -8.82 -10.05 17.37
N ASP A 247 -7.87 -10.73 18.01
CA ASP A 247 -7.06 -10.09 19.04
C ASP A 247 -6.06 -9.11 18.38
N PHE A 248 -6.27 -7.82 18.59
CA PHE A 248 -5.38 -6.75 18.13
C PHE A 248 -4.19 -6.53 19.06
N ASN A 249 -4.18 -7.16 20.24
CA ASN A 249 -3.04 -7.17 21.15
C ASN A 249 -2.11 -8.32 20.78
N VAL A 250 -1.33 -8.14 19.71
CA VAL A 250 -0.26 -9.10 19.37
C VAL A 250 0.85 -9.00 20.42
N THR A 251 0.73 -9.79 21.48
CA THR A 251 1.75 -9.90 22.52
C THR A 251 2.83 -10.89 22.08
N ARG A 252 3.72 -10.43 21.20
CA ARG A 252 4.99 -11.13 21.01
C ARG A 252 6.01 -10.62 22.01
N ARG A 253 6.89 -11.52 22.43
CA ARG A 253 7.99 -11.18 23.33
C ARG A 253 8.92 -10.23 22.58
N THR A 254 8.86 -8.93 22.89
CA THR A 254 9.76 -7.92 22.34
C THR A 254 11.21 -8.39 22.54
N PRO A 255 11.99 -8.61 21.47
CA PRO A 255 13.40 -8.93 21.57
C PRO A 255 14.10 -7.97 22.53
N ARG A 256 15.03 -8.50 23.34
CA ARG A 256 15.72 -7.71 24.38
C ARG A 256 16.50 -6.52 23.80
N GLN A 257 16.86 -6.59 22.52
CA GLN A 257 17.59 -5.56 21.78
C GLN A 257 16.71 -4.32 21.54
N LEU A 258 15.45 -4.51 21.13
CA LEU A 258 14.41 -3.47 21.00
C LEU A 258 14.05 -2.76 22.32
N LYS A 259 14.37 -3.34 23.49
CA LYS A 259 14.17 -2.68 24.80
C LYS A 259 15.24 -1.64 25.14
N SER A 260 16.36 -1.62 24.41
CA SER A 260 17.51 -0.77 24.76
C SER A 260 17.41 0.66 24.22
N PHE A 261 16.50 0.91 23.27
CA PHE A 261 16.30 2.20 22.66
C PHE A 261 14.98 2.86 23.10
N LYS A 262 15.07 3.80 24.04
CA LYS A 262 13.95 4.66 24.45
C LYS A 262 13.71 5.79 23.44
N HIS A 263 13.49 5.47 22.17
CA HIS A 263 13.05 6.47 21.21
C HIS A 263 11.55 6.69 21.35
N LYS A 264 11.16 7.92 21.62
CA LYS A 264 9.76 8.33 21.61
C LYS A 264 9.22 8.30 20.20
N THR A 265 7.96 7.95 20.08
CA THR A 265 7.22 8.03 18.83
C THR A 265 7.16 9.50 18.38
N ILE A 266 7.42 9.73 17.09
CA ILE A 266 7.26 11.03 16.44
C ILE A 266 6.26 10.83 15.31
N ALA A 267 5.20 11.63 15.30
CA ALA A 267 4.21 11.66 14.24
C ALA A 267 4.15 13.07 13.65
N THR A 268 4.38 13.19 12.35
CA THR A 268 4.39 14.47 11.61
C THR A 268 3.30 14.44 10.56
N PHE A 269 2.41 15.43 10.59
CA PHE A 269 1.32 15.57 9.64
C PHE A 269 1.62 16.71 8.68
N SER A 270 1.46 16.48 7.39
CA SER A 270 1.69 17.49 6.34
C SER A 270 0.62 17.39 5.27
N THR A 271 0.31 18.51 4.60
CA THR A 271 -0.63 18.53 3.48
C THR A 271 0.17 18.49 2.18
N ASP A 272 -0.17 17.54 1.32
CA ASP A 272 0.35 17.48 -0.04
C ASP A 272 -0.66 18.13 -0.99
N VAL A 273 -0.27 19.30 -1.52
CA VAL A 273 -1.11 20.12 -2.39
C VAL A 273 -1.29 19.49 -3.77
N GLU A 274 -0.31 18.70 -4.22
CA GLU A 274 -0.31 18.10 -5.56
C GLU A 274 -1.23 16.88 -5.60
N THR A 275 -1.08 15.96 -4.64
CA THR A 275 -1.94 14.77 -4.55
C THR A 275 -3.30 15.05 -3.92
N ASN A 276 -3.53 16.26 -3.37
CA ASN A 276 -4.72 16.63 -2.63
C ASN A 276 -5.03 15.63 -1.49
N THR A 277 -3.98 15.25 -0.76
CA THR A 277 -4.04 14.34 0.38
C THR A 277 -3.21 14.87 1.55
N ASN A 278 -3.29 14.23 2.71
CA ASN A 278 -2.35 14.49 3.80
C ASN A 278 -1.38 13.35 3.96
N MET A 279 -0.11 13.69 4.12
CA MET A 279 0.95 12.73 4.42
C MET A 279 1.25 12.77 5.91
N LEU A 280 1.06 11.62 6.56
CA LEU A 280 1.42 11.37 7.95
C LEU A 280 2.65 10.47 7.99
N GLU A 281 3.74 10.98 8.55
CA GLU A 281 4.97 10.25 8.78
C GLU A 281 5.05 9.83 10.25
N ILE A 282 5.31 8.54 10.50
CA ILE A 282 5.44 7.98 11.85
C ILE A 282 6.81 7.34 11.99
N LEU A 283 7.59 7.84 12.95
CA LEU A 283 8.86 7.25 13.36
C LEU A 283 8.69 6.65 14.76
N THR A 284 8.82 5.34 14.88
CA THR A 284 8.62 4.62 16.15
C THR A 284 9.43 3.31 16.18
N PRO A 285 9.78 2.77 17.36
CA PRO A 285 10.38 1.44 17.44
C PRO A 285 9.46 0.37 16.86
N ASP A 286 10.04 -0.61 16.15
CA ASP A 286 9.27 -1.70 15.57
C ASP A 286 8.70 -2.62 16.66
N ARG A 287 7.46 -3.08 16.45
CA ARG A 287 6.83 -4.05 17.32
C ARG A 287 5.67 -4.78 16.65
N PRO A 288 5.38 -6.01 17.13
CA PRO A 288 4.20 -6.74 16.74
C PRO A 288 2.92 -5.92 16.91
N GLY A 289 2.06 -5.98 15.90
CA GLY A 289 0.75 -5.34 15.87
C GLY A 289 0.78 -3.82 15.66
N LEU A 290 1.94 -3.21 15.38
CA LEU A 290 2.08 -1.76 15.21
C LEU A 290 1.09 -1.20 14.18
N LEU A 291 1.11 -1.73 12.95
CA LEU A 291 0.24 -1.26 11.88
C LEU A 291 -1.25 -1.47 12.20
N ALA A 292 -1.62 -2.57 12.85
CA ALA A 292 -3.00 -2.82 13.26
C ALA A 292 -3.49 -1.79 14.30
N ARG A 293 -2.61 -1.34 15.20
CA ARG A 293 -2.91 -0.28 16.17
C ARG A 293 -3.07 1.07 15.49
N ILE A 294 -2.14 1.44 14.61
CA ILE A 294 -2.22 2.68 13.82
C ILE A 294 -3.52 2.71 13.00
N ALA A 295 -3.85 1.61 12.33
CA ALA A 295 -5.09 1.46 11.59
C ALA A 295 -6.35 1.65 12.46
N ASN A 296 -6.34 1.12 13.69
CA ASN A 296 -7.43 1.35 14.64
C ASN A 296 -7.56 2.82 15.05
N ILE A 297 -6.43 3.54 15.19
CA ILE A 297 -6.46 4.99 15.48
C ILE A 297 -7.13 5.72 14.31
N PHE A 298 -6.72 5.47 13.07
CA PHE A 298 -7.35 6.07 11.88
C PHE A 298 -8.84 5.79 11.83
N PHE A 299 -9.24 4.55 12.12
CA PHE A 299 -10.65 4.17 12.16
C PHE A 299 -11.45 4.97 13.21
N ARG A 300 -10.93 5.15 14.43
CA ARG A 300 -11.60 5.94 15.48
C ARG A 300 -11.76 7.41 15.13
N PHE A 301 -10.80 7.98 14.42
CA PHE A 301 -10.83 9.37 13.94
C PHE A 301 -11.58 9.52 12.60
N ASN A 302 -12.20 8.44 12.08
CA ASN A 302 -12.88 8.40 10.78
C ASN A 302 -11.99 8.88 9.61
N LEU A 303 -10.69 8.61 9.69
CA LEU A 303 -9.75 8.91 8.62
C LEU A 303 -9.71 7.76 7.61
N ARG A 304 -9.66 8.11 6.34
CA ARG A 304 -9.51 7.15 5.24
C ARG A 304 -8.04 7.06 4.85
N LEU A 305 -7.49 5.86 4.89
CA LEU A 305 -6.17 5.57 4.37
C LEU A 305 -6.27 5.21 2.90
N LEU A 306 -5.45 5.84 2.07
CA LEU A 306 -5.36 5.57 0.63
C LEU A 306 -4.17 4.65 0.33
N THR A 307 -3.00 5.00 0.86
CA THR A 307 -1.76 4.22 0.74
C THR A 307 -0.99 4.25 2.05
N ALA A 308 -0.37 3.13 2.40
CA ALA A 308 0.64 3.04 3.44
C ALA A 308 1.93 2.46 2.87
N LYS A 309 3.03 3.20 3.00
CA LYS A 309 4.38 2.70 2.76
C LYS A 309 4.97 2.33 4.10
N ILE A 310 5.30 1.04 4.26
CA ILE A 310 5.81 0.50 5.51
C ILE A 310 7.29 0.22 5.33
N SER A 311 8.13 0.95 6.07
CA SER A 311 9.59 0.84 5.95
C SER A 311 10.22 0.57 7.30
N THR A 312 10.70 -0.66 7.48
CA THR A 312 11.45 -1.05 8.68
C THR A 312 12.95 -0.90 8.41
N LEU A 313 13.62 -0.06 9.19
CA LEU A 313 15.06 0.13 9.18
C LEU A 313 15.65 -0.32 10.52
N GLY A 314 16.20 -1.54 10.55
CA GLY A 314 16.76 -2.12 11.76
C GLY A 314 15.69 -2.33 12.84
N GLU A 315 15.75 -1.55 13.91
CA GLU A 315 14.81 -1.61 15.04
C GLU A 315 13.73 -0.52 15.00
N ARG A 316 13.70 0.28 13.93
CA ARG A 316 12.77 1.41 13.79
C ARG A 316 11.92 1.24 12.55
N VAL A 317 10.73 1.78 12.64
CA VAL A 317 9.79 1.88 11.55
C VAL A 317 9.65 3.34 11.17
N GLU A 318 9.75 3.61 9.88
CA GLU A 318 9.49 4.90 9.24
C GLU A 318 8.32 4.72 8.28
N ASP A 319 7.12 4.73 8.83
CA ASP A 319 5.90 4.52 8.06
C ASP A 319 5.35 5.83 7.52
N ILE A 320 4.81 5.76 6.31
CA ILE A 320 4.17 6.90 5.65
C ILE A 320 2.76 6.51 5.26
N PHE A 321 1.81 7.33 5.67
CA PHE A 321 0.39 7.14 5.44
C PHE A 321 -0.18 8.32 4.67
N TYR A 322 -0.82 8.04 3.54
CA TYR A 322 -1.58 9.02 2.77
C TYR A 322 -3.05 8.95 3.17
N LEU A 323 -3.52 10.00 3.85
CA LEU A 323 -4.81 10.07 4.52
C LEU A 323 -5.72 11.12 3.88
N THR A 324 -7.03 10.88 3.97
CA THR A 324 -8.10 11.82 3.64
C THR A 324 -9.20 11.76 4.69
N ASP A 325 -10.11 12.73 4.67
CA ASP A 325 -11.34 12.67 5.43
C ASP A 325 -12.33 11.64 4.82
N ALA A 326 -13.54 11.55 5.39
CA ALA A 326 -14.57 10.64 4.91
C ALA A 326 -15.08 10.98 3.48
N ASN A 327 -14.83 12.19 2.98
CA ASN A 327 -15.28 12.70 1.68
C ASN A 327 -14.16 12.68 0.62
N HIS A 328 -13.02 12.04 0.90
CA HIS A 328 -11.83 12.05 0.04
C HIS A 328 -11.20 13.44 -0.14
N CYS A 329 -11.37 14.32 0.83
CA CYS A 329 -10.74 15.63 0.86
C CYS A 329 -9.54 15.65 1.81
N PRO A 330 -8.56 16.55 1.58
CA PRO A 330 -7.53 16.83 2.55
C PRO A 330 -8.14 17.34 3.87
N ILE A 331 -7.53 16.89 4.95
CA ILE A 331 -7.78 17.30 6.32
C ILE A 331 -7.03 18.62 6.54
N TYR A 332 -7.77 19.72 6.55
CA TYR A 332 -7.25 21.07 6.86
C TYR A 332 -7.45 21.46 8.33
N ASP A 333 -8.22 20.67 9.08
CA ASP A 333 -8.46 20.90 10.50
C ASP A 333 -7.17 20.60 11.30
N GLN A 334 -6.47 21.66 11.67
CA GLN A 334 -5.23 21.58 12.43
C GLN A 334 -5.44 20.99 13.83
N GLU A 335 -6.63 21.15 14.41
CA GLU A 335 -6.94 20.57 15.72
C GLU A 335 -7.07 19.05 15.59
N LEU A 336 -7.81 18.56 14.59
CA LEU A 336 -7.90 17.14 14.29
C LEU A 336 -6.52 16.52 14.03
N CYS A 337 -5.69 17.16 13.19
CA CYS A 337 -4.31 16.72 12.93
C CYS A 337 -3.48 16.61 14.23
N SER A 338 -3.62 17.59 15.12
CA SER A 338 -2.94 17.61 16.42
C SER A 338 -3.46 16.52 17.36
N GLN A 339 -4.76 16.25 17.37
CA GLN A 339 -5.37 15.19 18.18
C GLN A 339 -4.94 13.80 17.70
N VAL A 340 -4.90 13.58 16.38
CA VAL A 340 -4.47 12.31 15.77
C VAL A 340 -2.99 12.04 16.09
N THR A 341 -2.12 13.02 15.87
CA THR A 341 -0.68 12.89 16.17
C THR A 341 -0.43 12.65 17.67
N ALA A 342 -1.14 13.37 18.55
CA ALA A 342 -1.06 13.15 19.99
C ALA A 342 -1.54 11.74 20.41
N ALA A 343 -2.65 11.26 19.85
CA ALA A 343 -3.17 9.92 20.13
C ALA A 343 -2.19 8.82 19.69
N ILE A 344 -1.58 8.97 18.51
CA ILE A 344 -0.54 8.08 18.01
C ILE A 344 0.63 8.05 18.99
N CYS A 345 1.22 9.21 19.31
CA CYS A 345 2.37 9.27 20.21
C CYS A 345 2.03 8.67 21.59
N GLN A 346 0.86 8.98 22.16
CA GLN A 346 0.47 8.48 23.46
C GLN A 346 0.26 6.97 23.48
N GLU A 347 -0.50 6.40 22.54
CA GLU A 347 -0.79 4.96 22.51
C GLU A 347 0.44 4.13 22.15
N LEU A 348 1.29 4.66 21.27
CA LEU A 348 2.51 4.01 20.88
C LEU A 348 3.58 4.11 21.98
N ASP A 349 3.67 5.19 22.74
CA ASP A 349 4.65 5.30 23.83
C ASP A 349 4.20 4.61 25.12
N THR A 350 2.91 4.61 25.46
CA THR A 350 2.39 3.90 26.66
C THR A 350 2.57 2.39 26.58
N CYS A 351 2.70 1.83 25.38
CA CYS A 351 3.02 0.43 25.17
C CYS A 351 4.54 0.13 25.13
N ASN A 352 5.40 1.14 25.32
CA ASN A 352 6.86 0.94 25.41
C ASN A 352 7.33 0.62 26.85
N ASP A 353 6.49 0.86 27.85
CA ASP A 353 6.69 0.50 29.26
C ASP A 353 6.01 -0.85 29.58
#